data_AF-A0AAJ6NX80-F1
#
_entry.id   AF-A0AAJ6NX80-F1
#
_cell.length_a   1.000
_cell.length_b   1.000
_cell.length_c   1.000
_cell.angle_alpha   90.00
_cell.angle_beta   90.00
_cell.angle_gamma   90.00
#
_symmetry.space_group_name_H-M   'P 1'
#
loop_
_entity.id
_entity.type
_entity.pdbx_description
1 polymer ?
#
loop_
_entity_poly.entity_id
_entity_poly.type
_entity_poly.pdbx_seq_one_letter_code
_entity_poly.pdbx_strand_id
1 'polypeptide(L)' 'MVQELLSTLTSDERWGVMVEFEEVCPDGFAQLVSAAPDWVAWMG' A
#
# COMPACT_ATOMS: atom_id res chain seq x y z
N MET A 1 -0.28 -12.10 -1.86
CA MET A 1 0.47 -11.27 -2.83
C MET A 1 0.83 -9.87 -2.31
N VAL A 2 -0.08 -8.90 -2.14
CA VAL A 2 0.29 -7.58 -1.54
C VAL A 2 0.27 -7.60 -0.02
N GLN A 3 -0.79 -8.12 0.61
CA GLN A 3 -0.87 -8.17 2.07
C GLN A 3 0.20 -9.05 2.70
N GLU A 4 0.59 -10.15 2.05
CA GLU A 4 1.72 -10.99 2.49
C GLU A 4 3.05 -10.24 2.41
N LEU A 5 3.29 -9.48 1.34
CA LEU A 5 4.47 -8.62 1.22
C LEU A 5 4.48 -7.54 2.32
N LEU A 6 3.35 -6.87 2.53
CA LEU A 6 3.22 -5.86 3.58
C LEU A 6 3.41 -6.49 4.98
N SER A 7 2.95 -7.72 5.19
CA SER A 7 3.08 -8.40 6.49
C SER A 7 4.53 -8.66 6.92
N THR A 8 5.48 -8.71 5.98
CA THR A 8 6.91 -8.85 6.29
C THR A 8 7.59 -7.54 6.65
N LEU A 9 6.90 -6.41 6.47
CA LEU A 9 7.40 -5.07 6.69
C LEU A 9 6.91 -4.50 8.02
N THR A 10 7.71 -3.62 8.61
CA THR A 10 7.30 -2.74 9.70
C THR A 10 6.29 -1.69 9.21
N SER A 11 5.55 -1.05 10.12
CA SER A 11 4.57 -0.03 9.75
C SER A 11 5.17 1.10 8.90
N ASP A 12 6.33 1.62 9.30
CA ASP A 12 7.01 2.71 8.57
C ASP A 12 7.42 2.26 7.16
N GLU A 13 7.90 1.03 6.99
CA GLU A 13 8.25 0.49 5.68
C GLU A 13 7.03 0.28 4.78
N ARG A 14 5.88 -0.13 5.34
CA ARG A 14 4.62 -0.22 4.57
C ARG A 14 4.20 1.13 4.05
N TRP A 15 4.30 2.18 4.88
CA TRP A 15 4.04 3.55 4.46
C TRP A 15 5.00 3.99 3.36
N GLY A 16 6.29 3.70 3.50
CA GLY A 16 7.29 3.99 2.46
C GLY A 16 6.94 3.33 1.12
N VAL A 17 6.54 2.06 1.13
CA VAL A 17 6.11 1.36 -0.09
C VAL A 17 4.89 2.01 -0.72
N MET A 18 3.90 2.42 0.08
CA MET A 18 2.69 3.05 -0.45
C MET A 18 2.97 4.43 -1.07
N VAL A 19 3.86 5.22 -0.47
CA VAL A 19 4.28 6.52 -1.02
C VAL A 19 5.04 6.34 -2.33
N GLU A 20 6.01 5.42 -2.38
CA GLU A 20 6.75 5.10 -3.61
C GLU A 20 5.82 4.53 -4.70
N PHE A 21 4.83 3.73 -4.31
CA PHE A 21 3.86 3.17 -5.26
C PHE A 21 2.94 4.24 -5.85
N GLU A 22 2.50 5.21 -5.06
CA GLU A 22 1.75 6.37 -5.53
C GLU A 22 2.56 7.20 -6.54
N GLU A 23 3.85 7.42 -6.27
CA GLU A 23 4.73 8.20 -7.13
C GLU A 23 5.03 7.49 -8.47
N VAL A 24 5.35 6.21 -8.43
CA VAL A 24 5.75 5.44 -9.61
C VAL A 24 4.54 4.98 -10.44
N CYS A 25 3.39 4.74 -9.80
CA CYS A 25 2.21 4.19 -10.47
C CYS A 25 0.90 4.79 -9.91
N PRO A 26 0.63 6.08 -10.16
CA PRO A 26 -0.54 6.77 -9.60
C PRO A 26 -1.87 6.15 -10.02
N ASP A 27 -2.00 5.68 -11.26
CA ASP A 27 -3.22 5.00 -11.73
C ASP A 27 -3.41 3.63 -11.07
N GLY A 28 -2.32 2.92 -10.78
CA GLY A 28 -2.35 1.64 -10.06
C GLY A 28 -2.69 1.83 -8.59
N PHE A 29 -2.15 2.90 -7.98
CA PHE A 29 -2.51 3.32 -6.64
C PHE A 29 -3.99 3.68 -6.53
N ALA A 30 -4.52 4.50 -7.46
CA ALA A 30 -5.94 4.84 -7.50
C ALA A 30 -6.85 3.60 -7.61
N GLN A 31 -6.45 2.61 -8.41
CA GLN A 31 -7.16 1.32 -8.48
C GLN A 31 -7.10 0.55 -7.15
N LEU A 32 -5.94 0.51 -6.49
CA LEU A 32 -5.80 -0.14 -5.19
C LEU A 32 -6.68 0.52 -4.12
N VAL A 33 -6.67 1.85 -4.03
CA VAL A 33 -7.51 2.61 -3.09
C VAL A 33 -9.00 2.40 -3.39
N SER A 34 -9.39 2.34 -4.67
CA SER A 34 -10.77 2.08 -5.07
C SER A 34 -11.21 0.64 -4.79
N ALA A 35 -10.31 -0.34 -4.94
CA ALA A 35 -10.62 -1.76 -4.76
C ALA A 35 -10.60 -2.17 -3.27
N ALA A 36 -9.78 -1.50 -2.47
CA ALA A 36 -9.64 -1.76 -1.05
C ALA A 36 -9.62 -0.44 -0.27
N PRO A 37 -10.78 0.18 -0.01
CA PRO A 37 -10.85 1.46 0.70
C PRO A 37 -10.27 1.40 2.12
N ASP A 38 -10.18 0.19 2.70
CA ASP A 38 -9.68 -0.06 4.05
C ASP A 38 -8.16 -0.27 4.10
N TRP A 39 -7.44 -0.07 2.98
CA TRP A 39 -6.00 -0.34 2.85
C TRP A 39 -5.16 0.35 3.94
N VAL A 40 -5.59 1.51 4.43
CA VAL A 40 -4.95 2.26 5.50
C VAL A 40 -4.89 1.43 6.80
N ALA A 41 -5.90 0.61 7.08
CA ALA A 41 -5.91 -0.26 8.26
C ALA A 41 -4.83 -1.36 8.20
N TRP A 42 -4.32 -1.68 7.01
CA TRP A 42 -3.23 -2.64 6.82
C TRP A 42 -1.86 -2.04 7.14
N MET A 43 -1.76 -0.71 7.12
CA MET A 43 -0.51 0.00 7.33
C MET A 43 -0.07 -0.06 8.80
N GLY A 44 -1.00 -0.28 9.74
CA GLY A 44 -0.73 -0.67 11.13
C GLY A 44 -0.21 0.47 12.00
#